data_AF-A0A969LQ96-F1
#
_entry.id   AF-A0A969LQ96-F1
#
_cell.length_a   1.000
_cell.length_b   1.000
_cell.length_c   1.000
_cell.angle_alpha   90.00
_cell.angle_beta   90.00
_cell.angle_gamma   90.00
#
_symmetry.space_group_name_H-M   'P 1'
#
loop_
_entity.id
_entity.type
_entity.pdbx_description
1 polymer ?
#
loop_
_entity_poly.entity_id
_entity_poly.type
_entity_poly.pdbx_seq_one_letter_code
_entity_poly.pdbx_strand_id
1 'polypeptide(L)'
;MATDTIIIDKYGFIQTLEKKGFTHSQAEGIAETVSGVALAQLASKADLRDSLAQLKIDLLKFMFSAMAAQTALIVALIELLK
;
A
#
# COMPACT_ATOMS: atom_id res chain seq x y z
N MET A 1 -11.17 5.55 6.58
CA MET A 1 -9.75 5.58 6.20
C MET A 1 -9.11 6.69 7.01
N ALA A 2 -8.22 6.35 7.95
CA ALA A 2 -7.46 7.34 8.68
C ALA A 2 -6.30 7.77 7.78
N THR A 3 -6.37 8.96 7.21
CA THR A 3 -5.27 9.54 6.45
C THR A 3 -4.21 9.96 7.46
N ASP A 4 -3.24 9.08 7.72
CA ASP A 4 -2.07 9.43 8.53
C ASP A 4 -1.37 10.61 7.85
N THR A 5 -1.60 11.79 8.40
CA THR A 5 -1.05 13.03 7.87
C THR A 5 0.42 13.07 8.27
N ILE A 6 1.30 12.84 7.30
CA ILE A 6 2.74 12.98 7.51
C ILE A 6 3.03 14.48 7.66
N ILE A 7 3.24 14.93 8.90
CA ILE A 7 3.64 16.31 9.21
C ILE A 7 5.17 16.37 9.15
N ILE A 8 5.69 17.05 8.13
CA ILE A 8 7.12 17.36 8.03
C ILE A 8 7.36 18.69 8.75
N ASP A 9 8.25 18.68 9.75
CA ASP A 9 8.77 19.91 10.35
C ASP A 9 9.75 20.59 9.38
N LYS A 10 9.21 21.49 8.54
CA LYS A 10 9.99 22.27 7.57
C LYS A 10 11.11 23.07 8.25
N TYR A 11 10.87 23.59 9.45
CA TYR A 11 11.81 24.46 10.15
C TYR A 11 13.01 23.67 10.71
N GLY A 12 12.74 22.55 11.38
CA GLY A 12 13.79 21.61 11.82
C GLY A 12 14.59 21.04 10.66
N PHE A 13 13.93 20.77 9.54
CA PHE A 13 14.57 20.28 8.31
C PHE A 13 15.53 21.31 7.71
N ILE A 14 15.11 22.58 7.58
CA ILE A 14 15.95 23.69 7.08
C ILE A 14 17.16 23.90 7.99
N GLN A 15 16.97 23.98 9.32
CA GLN A 15 18.08 24.12 10.26
C GLN A 15 19.10 22.98 10.17
N THR A 16 18.64 21.76 9.92
CA THR A 16 19.52 20.60 9.79
C THR A 16 20.40 20.73 8.55
N LEU A 17 19.84 21.22 7.45
CA LEU A 17 20.60 21.45 6.22
C LEU A 17 21.58 22.62 6.36
N GLU A 18 21.19 23.71 7.02
CA GLU A 18 22.08 24.84 7.31
C GLU A 18 23.28 24.41 8.16
N LYS A 19 23.05 23.60 9.21
CA LYS A 19 24.13 23.02 10.04
C LYS A 19 25.09 22.12 9.24
N LYS A 20 24.65 21.62 8.08
CA LYS A 20 25.45 20.79 7.17
C LYS A 20 26.15 21.62 6.07
N GLY A 21 26.05 22.95 6.11
CA GLY A 21 26.72 23.86 5.19
C GLY A 21 25.91 24.26 3.96
N PHE A 22 24.62 23.93 3.90
CA PHE A 22 23.73 24.45 2.85
C PHE A 22 23.34 25.90 3.15
N THR A 23 23.19 26.71 2.11
CA THR A 23 22.63 28.07 2.28
C THR A 23 21.13 28.00 2.55
N HIS A 24 20.57 29.03 3.18
CA HIS A 24 19.15 29.10 3.49
C HIS A 24 18.26 28.84 2.27
N SER A 25 18.57 29.47 1.14
CA SER A 25 17.83 29.30 -0.12
C SER A 25 17.92 27.87 -0.67
N GLN A 26 19.06 27.19 -0.51
CA GLN A 26 19.20 25.78 -0.89
C GLN A 26 18.38 24.87 0.05
N ALA A 27 18.47 25.11 1.36
CA ALA A 27 17.75 24.34 2.35
C ALA A 27 16.22 24.47 2.18
N GLU A 28 15.73 25.68 1.91
CA GLU A 28 14.33 25.97 1.65
C GLU A 28 13.81 25.28 0.38
N GLY A 29 14.55 25.37 -0.73
CA GLY A 29 14.17 24.71 -1.99
C GLY A 29 14.13 23.18 -1.88
N ILE A 30 15.05 22.58 -1.10
CA ILE A 30 15.03 21.14 -0.81
C ILE A 30 13.83 20.79 0.08
N ALA A 31 13.56 21.58 1.12
CA ALA A 31 12.42 21.36 2.02
C ALA A 31 11.08 21.43 1.29
N GLU A 32 10.96 22.38 0.36
CA GLU A 32 9.78 22.55 -0.48
C GLU A 32 9.61 21.40 -1.47
N THR A 33 10.70 20.95 -2.10
CA THR A 33 10.66 19.77 -2.99
C THR A 33 10.26 18.52 -2.21
N VAL A 34 10.81 18.27 -1.03
CA VAL A 34 10.48 17.09 -0.20
C VAL A 34 9.03 17.14 0.30
N SER A 35 8.53 18.33 0.62
CA SER A 35 7.12 18.52 0.99
C SER A 35 6.16 18.32 -0.20
N GLY A 36 6.63 18.63 -1.41
CA GLY A 36 5.87 18.46 -2.67
C GLY A 36 6.00 17.06 -3.29
N VAL A 37 7.08 16.32 -3.03
CA VAL A 37 7.23 14.92 -3.44
C VAL A 37 6.17 14.12 -2.71
N ALA A 38 5.26 13.56 -3.50
CA ALA A 38 3.98 13.01 -3.10
C ALA A 38 4.05 12.06 -1.88
N LEU A 39 3.97 12.64 -0.69
CA LEU A 39 3.51 11.95 0.51
C LEU A 39 2.13 11.31 0.28
N ALA A 40 1.37 11.85 -0.68
CA ALA A 40 0.11 11.31 -1.18
C ALA A 40 0.20 9.91 -1.82
N GLN A 41 1.39 9.42 -2.18
CA GLN A 41 1.58 8.07 -2.74
C GLN A 41 2.17 7.07 -1.74
N LEU A 42 2.41 7.47 -0.49
CA LEU A 42 2.93 6.57 0.52
C LEU A 42 1.75 5.86 1.19
N ALA A 43 1.46 4.63 0.74
CA ALA A 43 0.60 3.74 1.49
C ALA A 43 1.27 3.43 2.84
N SER A 44 0.54 3.55 3.95
CA SER A 44 1.08 3.18 5.25
C SER A 44 1.34 1.68 5.28
N LYS A 45 2.28 1.23 6.12
CA LYS A 45 2.50 -0.22 6.34
C LYS A 45 1.22 -0.93 6.80
N ALA A 46 0.30 -0.22 7.46
CA ALA A 46 -0.99 -0.75 7.86
C ALA A 46 -1.90 -0.97 6.65
N ASP A 47 -2.01 0.01 5.74
CA ASP A 47 -2.81 -0.11 4.51
C ASP A 47 -2.35 -1.29 3.64
N LEU A 48 -1.03 -1.48 3.54
CA LEU A 48 -0.42 -2.62 2.84
C LEU A 48 -0.75 -3.96 3.50
N ARG A 49 -0.75 -4.03 4.84
CA ARG A 49 -1.11 -5.26 5.58
C ARG A 49 -2.57 -5.61 5.41
N ASP A 50 -3.45 -4.62 5.47
CA ASP A 50 -4.89 -4.82 5.32
C ASP A 50 -5.23 -5.26 3.89
N SER A 51 -4.63 -4.61 2.89
CA SER A 51 -4.77 -5.01 1.48
C SER A 51 -4.28 -6.44 1.23
N LEU A 52 -3.15 -6.82 1.85
CA LEU A 52 -2.62 -8.18 1.75
C LEU A 52 -3.54 -9.21 2.44
N ALA A 53 -4.12 -8.86 3.59
CA ALA A 53 -5.05 -9.73 4.30
C ALA A 53 -6.34 -9.96 3.48
N GLN A 54 -6.89 -8.89 2.89
CA GLN A 54 -8.05 -8.97 2.00
C GLN A 54 -7.75 -9.83 0.77
N LEU A 55 -6.61 -9.61 0.12
CA LEU A 55 -6.20 -10.39 -1.04
C LEU A 55 -6.07 -11.88 -0.71
N LYS A 56 -5.53 -12.24 0.45
CA LYS A 56 -5.45 -13.64 0.90
C LYS A 56 -6.83 -14.26 1.09
N ILE A 57 -7.77 -13.53 1.68
CA ILE A 57 -9.15 -14.00 1.87
C ILE A 57 -9.82 -14.25 0.52
N ASP A 58 -9.67 -13.33 -0.42
CA ASP A 58 -10.31 -13.47 -1.74
C ASP A 58 -9.70 -14.60 -2.55
N LEU A 59 -8.38 -14.82 -2.43
CA LEU A 59 -7.71 -15.96 -3.04
C LEU A 59 -8.24 -17.29 -2.45
N LEU A 60 -8.40 -17.38 -1.13
CA LEU A 60 -9.01 -18.56 -0.50
C LEU A 60 -10.44 -18.79 -0.98
N LYS A 61 -11.29 -17.75 -1.02
CA LYS A 61 -12.66 -17.87 -1.55
C LYS A 61 -12.67 -18.39 -2.99
N PHE A 62 -11.79 -17.86 -3.83
CA PHE A 62 -11.68 -18.30 -5.22
C PHE A 62 -11.23 -19.76 -5.33
N MET A 63 -10.27 -20.20 -4.51
CA MET A 63 -9.86 -21.61 -4.48
C MET A 63 -11.02 -22.53 -4.07
N PHE A 64 -11.76 -22.18 -3.01
CA PHE A 64 -12.91 -22.98 -2.56
C PHE A 64 -14.02 -23.03 -3.61
N SER A 65 -14.34 -21.91 -4.27
CA SER A 65 -15.36 -21.89 -5.32
C SER A 65 -14.94 -22.71 -6.54
N ALA A 66 -13.67 -22.61 -6.96
CA ALA A 66 -13.13 -23.41 -8.05
C ALA A 66 -13.15 -24.91 -7.73
N MET A 67 -12.77 -25.31 -6.51
CA MET A 67 -12.84 -26.70 -6.07
C MET A 67 -14.28 -27.22 -6.03
N ALA A 68 -15.21 -26.46 -5.47
CA ALA A 68 -16.62 -26.84 -5.44
C ALA A 68 -17.19 -27.02 -6.86
N ALA A 69 -16.86 -26.12 -7.79
CA ALA A 69 -17.25 -26.23 -9.19
C ALA A 69 -16.65 -27.50 -9.85
N GLN A 70 -15.38 -27.80 -9.60
CA GLN A 70 -14.75 -29.02 -10.10
C GLN A 70 -15.41 -30.28 -9.53
N THR A 71 -15.72 -30.30 -8.23
CA THR A 71 -16.42 -31.43 -7.61
C THR A 71 -17.80 -31.63 -8.23
N ALA A 72 -18.58 -30.56 -8.40
CA ALA A 72 -19.90 -30.63 -9.03
C ALA A 72 -19.81 -31.15 -10.47
N LEU A 73 -18.83 -30.69 -11.24
CA LEU A 73 -18.58 -31.16 -12.60
C LEU A 73 -18.23 -32.66 -12.63
N ILE A 74 -17.35 -33.13 -11.74
CA ILE A 74 -16.97 -34.55 -11.66
C ILE A 74 -18.19 -35.41 -11.35
N VAL A 75 -19.02 -35.00 -10.39
CA VAL A 75 -20.25 -35.74 -10.02
C VAL A 75 -21.20 -35.82 -11.22
N ALA A 76 -21.46 -34.70 -11.89
CA ALA A 76 -22.33 -34.66 -13.06
C ALA A 76 -21.83 -35.57 -14.21
N LEU A 77 -20.51 -35.60 -14.44
CA LEU A 77 -19.91 -36.48 -15.44
C LEU A 77 -20.04 -37.96 -15.06
N ILE A 78 -19.91 -38.31 -13.78
CA ILE A 78 -20.13 -39.69 -13.31
C ILE A 78 -21.59 -40.10 -13.51
N GLU A 79 -22.55 -39.22 -13.24
CA GLU A 79 -23.98 -39.49 -13.49
C GLU A 79 -24.30 -39.66 -14.97
N LEU A 80 -23.64 -38.90 -15.86
CA LEU A 80 -23.83 -39.00 -17.31
C LEU A 80 -23.26 -40.29 -17.93
N LEU A 81 -22.20 -40.84 -17.34
CA LEU A 81 -21.51 -42.04 -17.83
C LEU A 81 -22.06 -43.35 -17.24
N LYS A 82 -22.91 -43.27 -16.22
CA LYS A 82 -23.65 -44.42 -15.66
C LYS A 82 -24.88 -44.73 -16.49
#